data_AF-A0A1U7CUI3-F1
#
_entry.id   AF-A0A1U7CUI3-F1
#
_cell.length_a   1.000
_cell.length_b   1.000
_cell.length_c   1.000
_cell.angle_alpha   90.00
_cell.angle_beta   90.00
_cell.angle_gamma   90.00
#
_symmetry.space_group_name_H-M   'P 1'
#
loop_
_entity.id
_entity.type
_entity.pdbx_description
1 polymer ?
#
loop_
_entity_poly.entity_id
_entity_poly.type
_entity_poly.pdbx_seq_one_letter_code
_entity_poly.pdbx_strand_id
1 'polypeptide(L)'
;MNILLSESWQRFVREEVQTGRFPSETAVLEEALGLLKQRKDYQAKPKSVNGIGGRAIGEIIDELMSDLPVDVLEQLPIDSAAQHDHYIYGTPKRSS
;
A
#
# COMPACT_ATOMS: atom_id res chain seq x y z
N MET A 1 -18.05 -9.54 23.61
CA MET A 1 -17.00 -10.28 22.87
C MET A 1 -15.73 -10.20 23.72
N ASN A 2 -15.16 -11.32 24.17
CA ASN A 2 -13.97 -11.28 25.02
C ASN A 2 -12.72 -11.37 24.14
N ILE A 3 -12.04 -10.24 23.97
CA ILE A 3 -10.82 -10.16 23.16
C ILE A 3 -9.65 -10.22 24.14
N LEU A 4 -8.82 -11.26 24.05
CA LEU A 4 -7.65 -11.40 24.90
C LEU A 4 -6.52 -10.52 24.33
N LEU A 5 -6.36 -9.33 24.89
CA LEU A 5 -5.24 -8.45 24.60
C LEU A 5 -4.02 -8.89 25.41
N SER A 6 -2.82 -8.77 24.84
CA SER A 6 -1.59 -8.99 25.61
C SER A 6 -1.42 -7.92 26.69
N GLU A 7 -0.69 -8.24 27.75
CA GLU A 7 -0.40 -7.34 28.88
C GLU A 7 0.15 -5.97 28.45
N SER A 8 1.00 -5.94 27.42
CA SER A 8 1.53 -4.70 26.84
C SER A 8 0.43 -3.79 26.28
N TRP A 9 -0.54 -4.37 25.57
CA TRP A 9 -1.65 -3.63 24.98
C TRP A 9 -2.67 -3.18 26.03
N GLN A 10 -2.88 -3.98 27.08
CA GLN A 10 -3.74 -3.57 28.20
C GLN A 10 -3.16 -2.38 28.97
N ARG A 11 -1.83 -2.32 29.14
CA ARG A 11 -1.16 -1.16 29.75
C ARG A 11 -1.35 0.10 28.92
N PHE A 12 -1.17 -0.01 27.60
CA PHE A 12 -1.38 1.11 26.68
C PHE A 12 -2.82 1.65 26.74
N VAL A 13 -3.83 0.78 26.72
CA VAL A 13 -5.24 1.23 26.81
C VAL A 13 -5.51 1.94 28.13
N ARG A 14 -4.99 1.44 29.25
CA ARG A 14 -5.14 2.11 30.55
C ARG A 14 -4.45 3.48 30.59
N GLU A 15 -3.28 3.61 29.97
CA GLU A 15 -2.55 4.87 29.86
C GLU A 15 -3.31 5.90 29.01
N GLU A 16 -3.87 5.49 27.88
CA GLU A 16 -4.70 6.37 27.02
C GLU A 16 -6.00 6.82 27.71
N VAL A 17 -6.54 6.05 28.66
CA VAL A 17 -7.66 6.46 29.50
C VAL A 17 -7.20 7.42 30.61
N GLN A 18 -6.04 7.16 31.24
CA GLN A 18 -5.49 8.02 32.29
C GLN A 18 -5.07 9.40 31.79
N THR A 19 -4.59 9.49 30.55
CA THR A 19 -4.26 10.76 29.89
C THR A 19 -5.50 11.62 29.61
N GLY A 20 -6.71 11.09 29.86
CA GLY A 20 -7.98 11.78 29.66
C GLY A 20 -8.40 11.92 28.21
N ARG A 21 -7.64 11.32 27.28
CA ARG A 21 -7.95 11.33 25.84
C ARG A 21 -9.20 10.51 25.53
N PHE A 22 -9.45 9.47 26.30
CA PHE A 22 -10.60 8.58 26.14
C PHE A 22 -11.34 8.36 27.46
N PRO A 23 -12.69 8.34 27.45
CA PRO A 23 -13.50 8.18 28.65
C PRO A 23 -13.53 6.73 29.19
N SER A 24 -13.19 5.74 28.37
CA SER A 24 -13.21 4.32 28.74
C SER A 24 -12.31 3.48 27.85
N GLU A 25 -11.94 2.29 28.34
CA GLU A 25 -11.19 1.29 27.57
C GLU A 25 -11.93 0.88 26.29
N THR A 26 -13.25 0.79 26.37
CA THR A 26 -14.11 0.47 25.21
C THR A 26 -14.06 1.56 24.15
N ALA A 27 -13.99 2.84 24.53
CA ALA A 27 -13.89 3.94 23.59
C ALA A 27 -12.58 3.90 22.79
N VAL A 28 -11.46 3.55 23.45
CA VAL A 28 -10.16 3.35 22.78
C VAL A 28 -10.25 2.24 21.74
N LEU A 29 -10.91 1.13 22.09
CA LEU A 29 -11.06 -0.01 21.18
C LEU A 29 -11.98 0.30 20.00
N GLU A 30 -13.09 1.02 20.22
CA GLU A 30 -13.99 1.45 19.14
C GLU A 30 -13.29 2.37 18.14
N GLU A 31 -12.46 3.31 18.61
CA GLU A 31 -11.65 4.15 17.71
C GLU A 31 -10.65 3.30 16.92
N ALA A 32 -9.92 2.41 17.60
CA ALA A 32 -8.96 1.54 16.94
C ALA A 32 -9.62 0.64 15.88
N LEU A 33 -10.78 0.05 16.19
CA LEU A 33 -11.57 -0.74 15.24
C LEU A 33 -12.09 0.13 14.09
N GLY A 34 -12.53 1.36 14.38
CA GLY A 34 -12.92 2.34 13.37
C GLY A 34 -11.79 2.64 12.38
N LEU A 35 -10.58 2.88 12.88
CA LEU A 35 -9.39 3.12 12.05
C LEU A 35 -9.01 1.90 11.22
N LEU A 36 -9.09 0.70 11.78
CA LEU A 36 -8.82 -0.55 11.06
C LEU A 36 -9.84 -0.79 9.94
N LYS A 37 -11.13 -0.53 10.21
CA LYS A 37 -12.18 -0.64 9.20
C LYS A 37 -12.03 0.39 8.10
N GLN A 38 -11.78 1.65 8.47
CA GLN A 38 -11.52 2.74 7.52
C GLN A 38 -10.33 2.40 6.61
N ARG A 39 -9.23 1.86 7.15
CA ARG A 39 -8.09 1.42 6.34
C ARG A 39 -8.46 0.32 5.35
N LYS A 40 -9.26 -0.67 5.77
CA LYS A 40 -9.78 -1.70 4.86
C LYS A 40 -10.60 -1.10 3.73
N ASP A 41 -11.47 -0.14 4.04
CA ASP A 41 -12.30 0.52 3.03
C ASP A 41 -11.45 1.41 2.09
N TYR A 42 -10.40 2.06 2.60
CA TYR A 42 -9.41 2.78 1.80
C TYR A 42 -8.53 1.87 0.93
N GLN A 43 -8.26 0.63 1.36
CA GLN A 43 -7.53 -0.36 0.57
C GLN A 43 -8.42 -1.06 -0.46
N ALA A 44 -9.72 -1.21 -0.17
CA ALA A 44 -10.71 -1.79 -1.07
C ALA A 44 -11.17 -0.82 -2.16
N LYS A 45 -11.04 0.50 -1.96
CA LYS A 45 -11.15 1.48 -3.03
C LYS A 45 -9.80 1.57 -3.75
N PRO A 46 -9.73 1.30 -5.08
CA PRO A 46 -8.51 1.58 -5.81
C PRO A 46 -8.17 3.06 -5.58
N LYS A 47 -6.95 3.31 -5.09
CA LYS A 47 -6.44 4.64 -4.83
C LYS A 47 -6.38 5.36 -6.18
N SER A 48 -7.46 6.07 -6.53
CA SER A 48 -7.52 6.94 -7.70
C SER A 48 -6.47 8.03 -7.50
N VAL A 49 -5.31 7.82 -8.11
CA VAL A 49 -4.28 8.85 -8.23
C VAL A 49 -4.86 9.90 -9.17
N ASN A 50 -5.37 10.98 -8.59
CA ASN A 50 -5.82 12.14 -9.36
C ASN A 50 -4.61 12.82 -10.00
N GLY A 51 -4.31 12.41 -11.23
CA GLY A 51 -3.50 13.15 -12.20
C GLY A 51 -4.22 13.09 -13.55
N ILE A 52 -4.98 14.13 -13.88
CA ILE A 52 -5.58 14.41 -15.19
C ILE A 52 -6.27 13.20 -15.87
N GLY A 53 -7.53 12.93 -15.52
CA GLY A 53 -8.40 12.10 -16.35
C GLY A 53 -8.40 10.59 -16.06
N GLY A 54 -8.74 10.20 -14.83
CA GLY A 54 -9.72 9.13 -14.60
C GLY A 54 -9.36 7.67 -14.95
N ARG A 55 -8.09 7.28 -14.98
CA ARG A 55 -7.70 5.85 -15.09
C ARG A 55 -6.59 5.52 -14.11
N ALA A 56 -6.65 4.34 -13.51
CA ALA A 56 -5.56 3.86 -12.67
C ALA A 56 -4.31 3.64 -13.54
N ILE A 57 -3.12 3.88 -12.98
CA ILE A 57 -1.85 3.67 -13.70
C ILE A 57 -1.76 2.24 -14.27
N GLY A 58 -2.28 1.25 -13.54
CA GLY A 58 -2.35 -0.14 -14.01
C GLY A 58 -3.22 -0.30 -15.26
N GLU A 59 -4.39 0.33 -15.31
CA GLU A 59 -5.30 0.28 -16.47
C GLU A 59 -4.63 0.88 -17.72
N ILE A 60 -3.87 1.96 -17.55
CA ILE A 60 -3.12 2.60 -18.64
C ILE A 60 -1.99 1.70 -19.14
N ILE A 61 -1.28 1.03 -18.21
CA ILE A 61 -0.21 0.08 -18.56
C ILE A 61 -0.78 -1.14 -19.29
N ASP A 62 -1.90 -1.69 -18.83
CA ASP A 62 -2.55 -2.86 -19.45
C ASP A 62 -3.04 -2.55 -20.86
N GLU A 63 -3.63 -1.37 -21.07
CA GLU A 63 -4.02 -0.88 -22.40
C GLU A 63 -2.78 -0.77 -23.31
N LEU A 64 -1.72 -0.13 -22.83
CA LEU A 64 -0.48 0.05 -23.60
C LEU A 64 0.21 -1.27 -23.95
N MET A 65 0.23 -2.23 -23.01
CA MET A 65 0.84 -3.53 -23.21
C MET A 65 0.03 -4.42 -24.17
N SER A 66 -1.29 -4.24 -24.22
CA SER A 66 -2.18 -4.98 -25.14
C SER A 66 -1.97 -4.58 -26.61
N ASP A 67 -1.52 -3.35 -26.86
CA ASP A 67 -1.23 -2.84 -28.21
C ASP A 67 0.16 -3.26 -28.73
N LEU A 68 1.01 -3.89 -27.90
CA LEU A 68 2.35 -4.31 -28.30
C LEU A 68 2.36 -5.70 -28.96
N PRO A 69 3.10 -5.89 -30.07
CA PRO A 69 3.29 -7.19 -30.68
C PRO A 69 4.16 -8.10 -29.80
N VAL A 70 3.90 -9.41 -29.87
CA VAL A 70 4.54 -10.43 -29.01
C VAL A 70 6.06 -10.40 -29.14
N ASP A 71 6.61 -10.21 -30.34
CA ASP A 71 8.05 -10.15 -30.59
C ASP A 71 8.75 -8.99 -29.83
N VAL A 72 8.01 -7.92 -29.52
CA VAL A 72 8.51 -6.77 -28.74
C VAL A 72 8.39 -7.04 -27.25
N LEU A 73 7.31 -7.70 -26.82
CA LEU A 73 7.15 -8.13 -25.43
C LEU A 73 8.24 -9.11 -25.00
N GLU A 74 8.65 -10.01 -25.88
CA GLU A 74 9.73 -10.97 -25.64
C GLU A 74 11.11 -10.32 -25.52
N GLN A 75 11.27 -9.09 -26.02
CA GLN A 75 12.50 -8.30 -25.88
C GLN A 75 12.56 -7.53 -24.56
N LEU A 76 11.47 -7.52 -23.77
CA LEU A 76 11.46 -6.87 -22.48
C LEU A 76 12.34 -7.62 -21.47
N PRO A 77 13.05 -6.90 -20.60
CA PRO A 77 13.86 -7.52 -19.58
C PRO A 77 13.00 -8.24 -18.54
N ILE A 78 13.47 -9.42 -18.14
CA ILE A 78 12.87 -10.25 -17.08
C ILE A 78 12.77 -9.47 -15.76
N ASP A 79 13.76 -8.62 -15.50
CA ASP A 79 13.76 -7.69 -14.38
C ASP A 79 13.47 -6.29 -14.89
N SER A 80 12.19 -5.91 -14.84
CA SER A 80 11.67 -4.61 -15.32
C SER A 80 12.28 -3.38 -14.63
N ALA A 81 13.13 -3.56 -13.60
CA ALA A 81 13.64 -2.45 -12.79
C ALA A 81 15.12 -2.52 -12.37
N ALA A 82 15.82 -3.66 -12.44
CA ALA A 82 17.17 -3.74 -11.86
C ALA A 82 18.27 -3.00 -12.63
N GLN A 83 18.08 -2.70 -13.92
CA GLN A 83 19.10 -2.09 -14.79
C GLN A 83 18.70 -0.74 -15.37
N HIS A 84 17.99 0.11 -14.62
CA HIS A 84 17.66 1.48 -15.08
C HIS A 84 18.90 2.23 -15.61
N ASP A 85 20.05 2.11 -14.95
CA ASP A 85 21.30 2.75 -15.39
C ASP A 85 21.76 2.26 -16.78
N HIS A 86 21.52 0.99 -17.11
CA HIS A 86 21.82 0.43 -18.42
C HIS A 86 20.90 0.96 -19.50
N TYR A 87 19.61 1.12 -19.20
CA TYR A 87 18.63 1.59 -20.18
C TYR A 87 18.68 3.10 -20.38
N ILE A 88 19.09 3.87 -19.36
CA ILE A 88 19.20 5.33 -19.44
C ILE A 88 20.54 5.75 -20.04
N TYR A 89 21.64 5.08 -19.68
CA TYR A 89 23.00 5.50 -20.06
C TYR A 89 23.74 4.51 -20.98
N GLY A 90 23.10 3.40 -21.37
CA GLY A 90 23.69 2.40 -22.27
C GLY A 90 24.77 1.51 -21.64
N THR A 91 25.10 1.69 -20.36
CA THR A 91 26.21 0.99 -19.69
C THR A 91 25.69 -0.11 -18.76
N PRO A 92 26.10 -1.38 -18.93
CA PRO A 92 25.59 -2.47 -18.10
C PRO A 92 25.93 -2.24 -16.62
N LYS A 93 24.97 -2.53 -15.73
CA LYS A 93 25.15 -2.44 -14.28
C LYS A 93 26.25 -3.42 -13.86
N ARG A 94 27.34 -2.91 -13.29
CA ARG A 94 28.42 -3.77 -12.76
C ARG A 94 27.86 -4.59 -11.59
N SER A 95 27.86 -5.91 -11.76
CA SER A 95 27.59 -6.84 -10.66
C SER A 95 28.72 -6.73 -9.63
N SER A 96 28.38 -6.41 -8.39
CA SER A 96 29.26 -6.59 -7.23
C SER A 96 28.92 -7.87 -6.51
#